data_AF-A0A6A4Z604-F1
#
_entry.id   AF-A0A6A4Z604-F1
#
_cell.length_a   1.000
_cell.length_b   1.000
_cell.length_c   1.000
_cell.angle_alpha   90.00
_cell.angle_beta   90.00
_cell.angle_gamma   90.00
#
_symmetry.space_group_name_H-M   'P 1'
#
loop_
_entity.id
_entity.type
_entity.pdbx_description
1 polymer ?
#
loop_
_entity_poly.entity_id
_entity_poly.type
_entity_poly.pdbx_seq_one_letter_code
_entity_poly.pdbx_strand_id
1 'polypeptide(L)' 'DPKKTTDCEFVLGGNKRPRCIDIFGTTSPVPRQSLADETLFNSVHSLNIFHPTLPFLLGGNSSGRIAMWRQ' A
#
# COMPACT_ATOMS: atom_id res chain seq x y z
N ASP A 1 -0.62 15.23 1.13
CA ASP A 1 -0.12 16.38 0.35
C ASP A 1 1.31 16.05 -0.03
N PRO A 2 1.65 15.91 -1.33
CA PRO A 2 3.01 15.61 -1.77
C PRO A 2 4.04 16.66 -1.36
N LYS A 3 3.61 17.84 -0.88
CA LYS A 3 4.49 18.91 -0.36
C LYS A 3 4.76 18.82 1.14
N LYS A 4 4.05 17.95 1.87
CA LYS A 4 4.38 17.68 3.27
C LYS A 4 5.54 16.68 3.27
N THR A 5 6.70 17.11 3.72
CA THR A 5 7.92 16.29 3.74
C THR A 5 8.16 15.65 5.10
N THR A 6 7.52 16.15 6.15
CA THR A 6 7.54 15.60 7.51
C THR A 6 6.25 14.81 7.77
N ASP A 7 6.39 13.60 8.31
CA ASP A 7 5.31 12.66 8.65
C ASP A 7 4.38 12.26 7.49
N CYS A 8 4.91 12.17 6.27
CA CYS A 8 4.16 11.65 5.13
C CYS A 8 4.50 10.20 4.82
N GLU A 9 3.45 9.44 4.52
CA GLU A 9 3.53 8.07 4.05
C GLU A 9 3.05 8.00 2.60
N PHE A 10 3.68 7.13 1.83
CA PHE A 10 3.26 6.79 0.48
C PHE A 10 3.38 5.29 0.26
N VAL A 11 2.68 4.80 -0.75
CA VAL A 11 2.57 3.37 -1.03
C VAL A 11 2.99 3.05 -2.44
N LEU A 12 3.68 1.92 -2.60
CA LEU A 12 4.06 1.37 -3.88
C LEU A 12 3.48 -0.05 -3.99
N GLY A 13 2.69 -0.28 -5.05
CA GLY A 13 2.24 -1.62 -5.43
C GLY A 13 3.25 -2.27 -6.36
N GLY A 14 3.69 -3.49 -6.06
CA GLY A 14 4.75 -4.18 -6.79
C GLY A 14 4.32 -5.50 -7.45
N ASN A 15 5.01 -5.86 -8.53
CA ASN A 15 4.89 -7.17 -9.21
C ASN A 15 5.82 -8.25 -8.63
N LYS A 16 6.68 -7.91 -7.66
CA LYS A 16 7.53 -8.88 -6.95
C LYS A 16 6.64 -9.99 -6.37
N ARG A 17 7.14 -11.22 -6.28
CA ARG A 17 6.42 -12.33 -5.63
C ARG A 17 7.01 -12.60 -4.23
N PRO A 18 6.19 -12.79 -3.18
CA PRO A 18 4.73 -12.57 -3.17
C PRO A 18 4.40 -11.10 -3.45
N ARG A 19 3.30 -10.86 -4.17
CA ARG A 19 2.86 -9.51 -4.50
C ARG A 19 2.49 -8.77 -3.23
N CYS A 20 2.92 -7.53 -3.12
CA CYS A 20 2.74 -6.73 -1.93
C CYS A 20 2.43 -5.27 -2.26
N ILE A 21 1.89 -4.58 -1.24
CA ILE A 21 1.90 -3.13 -1.15
C ILE A 21 2.92 -2.76 -0.08
N ASP A 22 3.93 -1.98 -0.48
CA ASP A 22 4.96 -1.48 0.44
C ASP A 22 4.61 -0.06 0.87
N ILE A 23 4.62 0.20 2.19
CA ILE A 23 4.39 1.50 2.80
C ILE A 23 5.76 2.10 3.16
N PHE A 24 6.01 3.32 2.67
CA PHE A 24 7.25 4.06 2.91
C PHE A 24 6.97 5.35 3.67
N GLY A 25 7.92 5.74 4.52
CA GLY A 25 8.03 7.12 4.99
C GLY A 25 8.98 7.91 4.08
N THR A 26 9.03 9.23 4.27
CA THR A 26 9.89 10.13 3.46
C THR A 26 11.38 10.08 3.82
N THR A 27 11.77 9.43 4.91
CA THR A 27 13.13 9.52 5.48
C THR A 27 14.01 8.30 5.21
N SER A 28 13.45 7.21 4.71
CA SER A 28 14.16 5.94 4.50
C SER A 28 13.79 5.31 3.16
N PRO A 29 14.76 4.73 2.42
CA PRO A 29 14.48 3.95 1.21
C PRO A 29 13.95 2.54 1.53
N VAL A 30 13.88 2.15 2.80
CA VAL A 30 13.37 0.85 3.23
C VAL A 30 11.88 0.98 3.56
N PRO A 31 11.02 0.04 3.13
CA PRO A 31 9.63 0.03 3.53
C PRO A 31 9.50 -0.02 5.05
N ARG A 32 8.59 0.79 5.62
CA ARG A 32 8.18 0.69 7.02
C ARG A 32 7.37 -0.58 7.25
N GLN A 33 6.57 -0.97 6.25
CA GLN A 33 5.72 -2.15 6.29
C GLN A 33 5.51 -2.68 4.88
N SER A 34 5.42 -4.01 4.75
CA SER A 34 5.03 -4.69 3.52
C SER A 34 3.77 -5.50 3.78
N LEU A 35 2.72 -5.22 3.01
CA LEU A 35 1.42 -5.88 3.09
C LEU A 35 1.34 -6.91 1.96
N ALA A 36 1.48 -8.17 2.30
CA ALA A 36 1.48 -9.27 1.35
C ALA A 36 0.51 -10.36 1.83
N ASP A 37 -0.26 -10.92 0.90
CA ASP A 37 -1.07 -12.10 1.13
C ASP A 37 -1.20 -12.86 -0.20
N GLU A 38 -0.71 -14.10 -0.23
CA GLU A 38 -0.68 -14.90 -1.45
C GLU A 38 -2.07 -15.29 -1.97
N THR A 39 -3.08 -15.32 -1.09
CA THR A 39 -4.46 -15.68 -1.45
C THR A 39 -5.24 -14.47 -1.97
N LEU A 40 -4.90 -13.27 -1.49
CA LEU A 40 -5.58 -12.02 -1.86
C LEU A 40 -4.90 -11.32 -3.05
N PHE A 41 -3.60 -11.55 -3.30
CA PHE A 41 -2.80 -10.78 -4.27
C PHE A 41 -2.49 -11.56 -5.56
N ASN A 42 -3.57 -12.00 -6.22
CA ASN A 42 -3.48 -12.66 -7.53
C ASN A 42 -3.04 -11.72 -8.67
N SER A 43 -3.22 -10.42 -8.50
CA SER A 43 -2.68 -9.36 -9.36
C SER A 43 -2.18 -8.19 -8.50
N VAL A 44 -1.46 -7.24 -9.10
CA VAL A 44 -0.96 -6.06 -8.37
C VAL A 44 -2.13 -5.17 -7.96
N HIS A 45 -2.12 -4.68 -6.73
CA HIS A 45 -2.99 -3.58 -6.32
C HIS A 45 -2.45 -2.27 -6.91
N SER A 46 -2.94 -1.93 -8.11
CA SER A 46 -2.51 -0.76 -8.88
C SER A 46 -3.12 0.56 -8.40
N LEU A 47 -4.19 0.50 -7.61
CA LEU A 47 -4.80 1.66 -6.95
C LEU A 47 -4.72 1.46 -5.43
N ASN A 48 -4.21 2.45 -4.72
CA ASN A 48 -4.08 2.39 -3.27
C ASN A 48 -4.43 3.74 -2.67
N ILE A 49 -5.21 3.74 -1.59
CA ILE A 49 -5.65 4.97 -0.93
C ILE A 49 -5.70 4.78 0.59
N PHE A 50 -5.09 5.71 1.32
CA PHE A 50 -5.24 5.81 2.76
C PHE A 50 -6.60 6.42 3.09
N HIS A 51 -7.31 5.84 4.05
CA HIS A 51 -8.51 6.44 4.58
C HIS A 51 -8.16 7.79 5.25
N PRO A 52 -8.93 8.87 5.02
CA PRO A 52 -8.54 10.22 5.45
C PRO A 52 -8.44 10.39 6.97
N THR A 53 -9.12 9.55 7.75
CA THR A 53 -9.22 9.69 9.23
C THR A 53 -9.06 8.40 10.03
N LEU A 54 -9.06 7.24 9.36
CA LEU A 54 -9.02 5.93 10.03
C LEU A 54 -7.72 5.25 9.64
N PRO A 55 -7.17 4.36 10.49
CA PRO A 55 -5.93 3.64 10.19
C PRO A 55 -6.21 2.49 9.22
N PHE A 56 -6.71 2.82 8.03
CA PHE A 56 -7.01 1.85 6.98
C PHE A 56 -6.36 2.25 5.66
N LEU A 57 -5.80 1.26 4.97
CA LEU A 57 -5.36 1.34 3.59
C LEU A 57 -6.26 0.43 2.73
N LEU A 58 -6.77 0.98 1.64
CA LEU A 58 -7.55 0.24 0.66
C LEU A 58 -6.71 0.05 -0.61
N GLY A 59 -6.61 -1.19 -1.08
CA GLY A 59 -5.93 -1.57 -2.31
C GLY A 59 -6.89 -2.20 -3.31
N GLY A 60 -6.91 -1.72 -4.55
CA GLY A 60 -7.72 -2.23 -5.66
C GLY A 60 -6.86 -2.81 -6.77
N ASN A 61 -7.25 -3.95 -7.32
CA ASN A 61 -6.51 -4.65 -8.38
C ASN A 61 -7.36 -4.94 -9.63
N SER A 62 -6.70 -5.39 -10.70
CA SER A 62 -7.33 -5.69 -12.00
C SER A 62 -8.36 -6.82 -11.97
N SER A 63 -8.39 -7.63 -10.90
CA SER A 63 -9.38 -8.70 -10.72
C SER A 63 -10.70 -8.18 -10.13
N GLY A 64 -10.86 -6.86 -9.96
CA GLY A 64 -12.06 -6.24 -9.43
C GLY A 64 -12.24 -6.43 -7.91
N ARG A 65 -11.17 -6.82 -7.20
CA ARG A 65 -11.19 -7.01 -5.74
C ARG A 65 -10.58 -5.82 -5.02
N ILE A 66 -11.10 -5.55 -3.83
CA ILE A 66 -10.58 -4.56 -2.88
C ILE A 66 -10.07 -5.31 -1.65
N ALA A 67 -8.82 -5.07 -1.28
CA ALA A 67 -8.24 -5.47 0.00
C ALA A 67 -8.27 -4.28 0.97
N MET A 68 -8.63 -4.54 2.22
CA MET A 68 -8.62 -3.55 3.30
C MET A 68 -7.64 -3.97 4.37
N TRP A 69 -6.70 -3.08 4.69
CA TRP A 69 -5.64 -3.31 5.64
C TRP A 69 -5.74 -2.34 6.79
N ARG A 70 -5.68 -2.85 8.01
CA ARG A 70 -5.55 -2.00 9.21
C ARG A 70 -4.07 -1.68 9.42
N GLN A 71 -3.75 -0.39 9.51
CA GLN A 71 -2.40 0.12 9.84
C GLN A 71 -2.13 0.02 11.34
#